data_AF-A0A9D7M6K6-F1
#
_entry.id   AF-A0A9D7M6K6-F1
#
_cell.length_a   1.000
_cell.length_b   1.000
_cell.length_c   1.000
_cell.angle_alpha   90.00
_cell.angle_beta   90.00
_cell.angle_gamma   90.00
#
_symmetry.space_group_name_H-M   'P 1'
#
loop_
_entity.id
_entity.type
_entity.pdbx_description
1 polymer ?
#
loop_
_entity_poly.entity_id
_entity_poly.type
_entity_poly.pdbx_seq_one_letter_code
_entity_poly.pdbx_strand_id
1 'polypeptide(L)'
;MRYIGTGEVYNDQQAGTGFAVRTTRGTYGIGLLKSTDAGQTWTKSIDWQYDELKGVQDIVIHPTNPAIVLAATTEGTFRSQNSGVTWTLVHPARMATDLIFKPGDPTTVFLAAGNSFSANPGIYRSSDGGATFTQLTAGLPSTYSGKAMLDICRDNPNIIYASIAEQLTGLGLFKSVNGGNNWTQINSTDYQTYQGWYSHDVSVNPSDADNLVTCGIDMWHSTDGGANLTQNRYWYLWDFNDTTVGGPEGPADYVHADIHRIVRHPQDDNTIYLATDGGVFRSFDSGLSFEGCNGSYHTQQFYANFSCSASDSLFAIGGMQDNATAVYEGNPGWRRVIGGMDFQLQLILPTIR
;
A
#
# COMPACT_ATOMS: atom_id res chain seq x y z
N MET A 1 -20.00 -2.51 9.38
CA MET A 1 -19.20 -3.72 9.13
C MET A 1 -17.80 -3.28 8.75
N ARG A 2 -16.77 -4.03 9.14
CA ARG A 2 -15.37 -3.77 8.76
C ARG A 2 -14.78 -5.05 8.19
N TYR A 3 -13.83 -4.91 7.28
CA TYR A 3 -13.13 -6.03 6.65
C TYR A 3 -11.62 -5.79 6.74
N ILE A 4 -10.86 -6.87 6.86
CA ILE A 4 -9.40 -6.87 6.78
C ILE A 4 -9.02 -7.93 5.75
N GLY A 5 -8.32 -7.50 4.70
CA GLY A 5 -7.58 -8.40 3.83
C GLY A 5 -6.31 -8.83 4.55
N THR A 6 -5.92 -10.09 4.42
CA THR A 6 -4.68 -10.58 5.00
C THR A 6 -3.75 -11.08 3.92
N GLY A 7 -2.46 -11.02 4.23
CA GLY A 7 -1.39 -11.42 3.34
C GLY A 7 -0.82 -10.27 2.54
N GLU A 8 0.41 -10.48 2.12
CA GLU A 8 1.26 -9.54 1.41
C GLU A 8 1.99 -10.38 0.36
N VAL A 9 1.40 -10.47 -0.83
CA VAL A 9 1.85 -11.39 -1.89
C VAL A 9 2.14 -10.59 -3.14
N TYR A 10 3.29 -10.85 -3.77
CA TYR A 10 3.82 -9.99 -4.84
C TYR A 10 3.91 -10.65 -6.20
N ASN A 11 3.74 -11.97 -6.28
CA ASN A 11 3.73 -12.65 -7.57
C ASN A 11 2.61 -13.67 -7.69
N ASP A 12 2.34 -14.03 -8.94
CA ASP A 12 1.44 -15.12 -9.27
C ASP A 12 2.04 -16.47 -8.81
N GLN A 13 1.34 -17.19 -7.93
CA GLN A 13 1.69 -18.53 -7.40
C GLN A 13 3.04 -18.64 -6.69
N GLN A 14 3.77 -17.55 -6.49
CA GLN A 14 5.08 -17.53 -5.83
C GLN A 14 5.25 -16.29 -4.98
N ALA A 15 5.92 -16.41 -3.84
CA ALA A 15 6.49 -15.25 -3.16
C ALA A 15 7.91 -15.04 -3.70
N GLY A 16 8.20 -13.91 -4.34
CA GLY A 16 9.59 -13.55 -4.62
C GLY A 16 9.87 -12.44 -5.63
N THR A 17 10.50 -11.37 -5.15
CA THR A 17 11.65 -10.75 -5.83
C THR A 17 12.64 -10.24 -4.79
N GLY A 18 13.91 -10.53 -5.05
CA GLY A 18 15.09 -10.27 -4.22
C GLY A 18 16.21 -11.17 -4.76
N PHE A 19 17.42 -10.65 -4.93
CA PHE A 19 18.56 -11.35 -5.56
C PHE A 19 18.99 -12.68 -4.87
N ALA A 20 18.36 -13.03 -3.74
CA ALA A 20 18.39 -14.36 -3.16
C ALA A 20 16.98 -14.97 -3.24
N VAL A 21 16.82 -16.04 -4.02
CA VAL A 21 15.58 -16.83 -4.08
C VAL A 21 15.27 -17.37 -2.69
N ARG A 22 14.44 -16.65 -1.94
CA ARG A 22 13.85 -17.06 -0.67
C ARG A 22 12.35 -17.04 -0.89
N THR A 23 11.72 -18.22 -0.82
CA THR A 23 10.27 -18.43 -1.00
C THR A 23 9.41 -17.82 0.11
N THR A 24 9.91 -16.81 0.85
CA THR A 24 9.34 -16.30 2.10
C THR A 24 9.43 -14.77 2.24
N ARG A 25 9.62 -14.01 1.14
CA ARG A 25 9.41 -12.54 1.19
C ARG A 25 7.94 -12.24 0.94
N GLY A 26 7.29 -11.55 1.88
CA GLY A 26 5.84 -11.45 1.98
C GLY A 26 5.26 -12.56 2.84
N THR A 27 4.14 -12.27 3.51
CA THR A 27 3.44 -13.22 4.38
C THR A 27 2.16 -13.67 3.70
N TYR A 28 1.88 -14.97 3.61
CA TYR A 28 0.61 -15.42 3.05
C TYR A 28 -0.55 -15.10 3.98
N GLY A 29 -1.69 -14.78 3.38
CA GLY A 29 -2.92 -14.45 4.06
C GLY A 29 -3.69 -15.69 4.51
N ILE A 30 -4.48 -15.50 5.54
CA ILE A 30 -5.48 -16.47 6.03
C ILE A 30 -6.89 -16.16 5.50
N GLY A 31 -6.96 -15.36 4.43
CA GLY A 31 -8.18 -14.92 3.78
C GLY A 31 -8.63 -13.52 4.21
N LEU A 32 -9.94 -13.35 4.37
CA LEU A 32 -10.57 -12.07 4.63
C LEU A 32 -11.28 -12.14 5.98
N LEU A 33 -10.94 -11.24 6.90
CA LEU A 33 -11.59 -11.14 8.20
C LEU A 33 -12.73 -10.14 8.14
N LYS A 34 -13.83 -10.42 8.84
CA LYS A 34 -14.99 -9.55 8.96
C LYS A 34 -15.28 -9.28 10.43
N SER A 35 -15.64 -8.03 10.72
CA SER A 35 -16.18 -7.59 12.01
C SER A 35 -17.55 -6.93 11.85
N THR A 36 -18.45 -7.27 12.77
CA THR A 36 -19.79 -6.67 12.90
C THR A 36 -19.94 -5.77 14.13
N ASP A 37 -18.90 -5.64 14.95
CA ASP A 37 -18.90 -4.96 16.25
C ASP A 37 -17.83 -3.86 16.32
N ALA A 38 -17.63 -3.16 15.21
CA ALA A 38 -16.66 -2.06 15.10
C ALA A 38 -15.20 -2.47 15.38
N GLY A 39 -14.83 -3.69 15.01
CA GLY A 39 -13.45 -4.20 15.05
C GLY A 39 -13.04 -4.83 16.38
N GLN A 40 -13.98 -5.03 17.32
CA GLN A 40 -13.70 -5.65 18.61
C GLN A 40 -13.47 -7.17 18.45
N THR A 41 -14.23 -7.83 17.59
CA THR A 41 -14.04 -9.24 17.24
C THR A 41 -14.05 -9.45 15.73
N TRP A 42 -13.38 -10.52 15.30
CA TRP A 42 -13.15 -10.84 13.89
C TRP A 42 -13.40 -12.31 13.61
N THR A 43 -14.10 -12.59 12.51
CA THR A 43 -14.34 -13.94 11.99
C THR A 43 -13.88 -14.03 10.54
N LYS A 44 -13.37 -15.19 10.12
CA LYS A 44 -13.03 -15.42 8.71
C LYS A 44 -14.30 -15.41 7.84
N SER A 45 -14.27 -14.61 6.78
CA SER A 45 -15.31 -14.43 5.74
C SER A 45 -14.88 -15.09 4.43
N ILE A 46 -13.57 -15.04 4.13
CA ILE A 46 -12.89 -16.00 3.27
C ILE A 46 -11.92 -16.76 4.19
N ASP A 47 -12.02 -18.09 4.21
CA ASP A 47 -11.24 -18.94 5.12
C ASP A 47 -10.15 -19.69 4.35
N TRP A 48 -9.02 -19.03 4.15
CA TRP A 48 -7.83 -19.67 3.61
C TRP A 48 -6.90 -20.15 4.73
N GLN A 49 -6.18 -21.22 4.43
CA GLN A 49 -5.04 -21.68 5.21
C GLN A 49 -3.76 -21.00 4.72
N TYR A 50 -2.82 -20.85 5.64
CA TYR A 50 -1.56 -20.14 5.38
C TYR A 50 -0.74 -20.81 4.26
N ASP A 51 -0.80 -22.14 4.14
CA ASP A 51 -0.09 -22.94 3.14
C ASP A 51 -0.72 -22.89 1.74
N GLU A 52 -1.87 -22.23 1.57
CA GLU A 52 -2.48 -22.01 0.25
C GLU A 52 -1.79 -20.91 -0.57
N LEU A 53 -0.86 -20.16 0.04
CA LEU A 53 -0.02 -19.16 -0.62
C LEU A 53 -0.80 -17.98 -1.25
N LYS A 54 -1.91 -17.58 -0.63
CA LYS A 54 -2.85 -16.56 -1.16
C LYS A 54 -2.81 -15.27 -0.36
N GLY A 55 -3.36 -14.19 -0.92
CA GLY A 55 -3.46 -12.89 -0.26
C GLY A 55 -4.62 -12.05 -0.76
N VAL A 56 -5.08 -11.12 0.07
CA VAL A 56 -6.13 -10.14 -0.27
C VAL A 56 -5.49 -8.75 -0.31
N GLN A 57 -5.50 -8.12 -1.49
CA GLN A 57 -4.78 -6.88 -1.75
C GLN A 57 -5.63 -5.63 -1.51
N ASP A 58 -6.92 -5.70 -1.87
CA ASP A 58 -7.82 -4.57 -1.73
C ASP A 58 -9.27 -5.03 -1.50
N ILE A 59 -10.05 -4.20 -0.82
CA ILE A 59 -11.46 -4.47 -0.50
C ILE A 59 -12.25 -3.19 -0.65
N VAL A 60 -13.26 -3.22 -1.53
CA VAL A 60 -14.19 -2.11 -1.70
C VAL A 60 -15.63 -2.51 -1.36
N ILE A 61 -16.33 -1.60 -0.71
CA ILE A 61 -17.75 -1.76 -0.36
C ILE A 61 -18.55 -0.84 -1.26
N HIS A 62 -19.64 -1.35 -1.83
CA HIS A 62 -20.53 -0.54 -2.66
C HIS A 62 -21.11 0.63 -1.84
N PRO A 63 -21.05 1.88 -2.35
CA PRO A 63 -21.24 3.09 -1.56
C PRO A 63 -22.64 3.24 -0.94
N THR A 64 -23.67 2.69 -1.60
CA THR A 64 -25.07 2.76 -1.12
C THR A 64 -25.67 1.40 -0.77
N ASN A 65 -24.93 0.30 -0.93
CA ASN A 65 -25.43 -1.05 -0.66
C ASN A 65 -24.33 -1.91 -0.03
N PRO A 66 -24.17 -1.89 1.30
CA PRO A 66 -23.09 -2.58 1.99
C PRO A 66 -23.23 -4.12 1.98
N ALA A 67 -24.26 -4.68 1.32
CA ALA A 67 -24.32 -6.09 0.99
C ALA A 67 -23.36 -6.48 -0.15
N ILE A 68 -23.08 -5.53 -1.05
CA ILE A 68 -22.15 -5.72 -2.16
C ILE A 68 -20.75 -5.32 -1.71
N VAL A 69 -19.84 -6.29 -1.75
CA VAL A 69 -18.43 -6.12 -1.40
C VAL A 69 -17.61 -6.81 -2.47
N LEU A 70 -16.53 -6.18 -2.92
CA LEU A 70 -15.54 -6.81 -3.79
C LEU A 70 -14.20 -6.91 -3.06
N ALA A 71 -13.47 -7.98 -3.36
CA ALA A 71 -12.14 -8.22 -2.86
C ALA A 71 -11.20 -8.52 -4.03
N ALA A 72 -10.12 -7.75 -4.14
CA ALA A 72 -9.01 -8.00 -5.04
C ALA A 72 -8.04 -8.96 -4.37
N THR A 73 -7.71 -10.07 -5.01
CA THR A 73 -6.90 -11.13 -4.42
C THR A 73 -5.87 -11.71 -5.39
N THR A 74 -4.94 -12.51 -4.86
CA THR A 74 -4.00 -13.30 -5.67
C THR A 74 -4.71 -14.28 -6.61
N GLU A 75 -5.93 -14.70 -6.30
CA GLU A 75 -6.73 -15.64 -7.10
C GLU A 75 -7.71 -14.93 -8.04
N GLY A 76 -7.67 -13.59 -8.09
CA GLY A 76 -8.56 -12.74 -8.87
C GLY A 76 -9.59 -12.01 -8.02
N THR A 77 -10.67 -11.57 -8.65
CA THR A 77 -11.65 -10.70 -8.00
C THR A 77 -12.85 -11.48 -7.52
N PHE A 78 -13.09 -11.43 -6.21
CA PHE A 78 -14.29 -12.01 -5.59
C PHE A 78 -15.33 -10.94 -5.33
N ARG A 79 -16.61 -11.31 -5.45
CA ARG A 79 -17.75 -10.46 -5.11
C ARG A 79 -18.71 -11.17 -4.17
N SER A 80 -19.14 -10.47 -3.15
CA SER A 80 -20.22 -10.86 -2.25
C SER A 80 -21.46 -10.03 -2.54
N GLN A 81 -22.65 -10.61 -2.33
CA GLN A 81 -23.94 -9.92 -2.34
C GLN A 81 -24.69 -9.97 -1.00
N ASN A 82 -24.04 -10.48 0.04
CA ASN A 82 -24.61 -10.68 1.37
C ASN A 82 -23.60 -10.29 2.47
N SER A 83 -22.87 -9.20 2.25
CA SER A 83 -21.91 -8.63 3.22
C SER A 83 -20.81 -9.60 3.66
N GLY A 84 -20.25 -10.37 2.72
CA GLY A 84 -19.17 -11.31 2.96
C GLY A 84 -19.61 -12.57 3.69
N VAL A 85 -20.85 -13.03 3.52
CA VAL A 85 -21.24 -14.37 3.99
C VAL A 85 -20.88 -15.43 2.94
N THR A 86 -21.06 -15.12 1.66
CA THR A 86 -20.62 -15.96 0.54
C THR A 86 -19.96 -15.11 -0.54
N TRP A 87 -19.00 -15.70 -1.24
CA TRP A 87 -18.21 -15.04 -2.28
C TRP A 87 -18.23 -15.81 -3.58
N THR A 88 -18.30 -15.09 -4.70
CA THR A 88 -18.22 -15.64 -6.06
C THR A 88 -17.01 -15.03 -6.77
N LEU A 89 -16.18 -15.86 -7.40
CA LEU A 89 -15.13 -15.38 -8.30
C LEU A 89 -15.78 -14.76 -9.55
N VAL A 90 -15.65 -13.45 -9.73
CA VAL A 90 -16.27 -12.69 -10.84
C VAL A 90 -15.28 -12.31 -11.93
N HIS A 91 -13.98 -12.35 -11.64
CA HIS A 91 -12.94 -12.13 -12.63
C HIS A 91 -11.69 -12.97 -12.30
N PRO A 92 -11.18 -13.81 -13.22
CA PRO A 92 -10.10 -14.76 -12.94
C PRO A 92 -8.69 -14.18 -13.17
N ALA A 93 -8.53 -12.93 -13.61
CA ALA A 93 -7.20 -12.33 -13.73
C ALA A 93 -6.59 -12.21 -12.34
N ARG A 94 -5.50 -12.95 -12.15
CA ARG A 94 -4.81 -13.11 -10.88
C ARG A 94 -3.98 -11.89 -10.55
N MET A 95 -3.57 -11.81 -9.28
CA MET A 95 -2.93 -10.61 -8.74
C MET A 95 -3.80 -9.38 -8.98
N ALA A 96 -5.09 -9.46 -8.66
CA ALA A 96 -5.94 -8.28 -8.59
C ALA A 96 -5.38 -7.38 -7.48
N THR A 97 -4.95 -6.17 -7.84
CA THR A 97 -4.18 -5.27 -6.95
C THR A 97 -4.99 -4.11 -6.43
N ASP A 98 -5.99 -3.64 -7.18
CA ASP A 98 -6.75 -2.44 -6.83
C ASP A 98 -8.16 -2.48 -7.41
N LEU A 99 -9.12 -1.99 -6.64
CA LEU A 99 -10.52 -1.87 -7.04
C LEU A 99 -11.03 -0.48 -6.66
N ILE A 100 -11.80 0.15 -7.55
CA ILE A 100 -12.43 1.43 -7.24
C ILE A 100 -13.81 1.55 -7.89
N PHE A 101 -14.81 1.89 -7.08
CA PHE A 101 -16.14 2.26 -7.58
C PHE A 101 -16.10 3.68 -8.13
N LYS A 102 -16.72 3.91 -9.29
CA LYS A 102 -16.84 5.25 -9.83
C LYS A 102 -17.77 6.10 -8.95
N PRO A 103 -17.32 7.27 -8.46
CA PRO A 103 -18.17 8.18 -7.71
C PRO A 103 -19.42 8.58 -8.50
N GLY A 104 -20.59 8.53 -7.86
CA GLY A 104 -21.89 8.81 -8.47
C GLY A 104 -22.45 7.72 -9.39
N ASP A 105 -21.68 6.69 -9.74
CA ASP A 105 -22.11 5.57 -10.59
C ASP A 105 -21.49 4.25 -10.12
N PRO A 106 -22.07 3.60 -9.11
CA PRO A 106 -21.53 2.36 -8.57
C PRO A 106 -21.78 1.13 -9.46
N THR A 107 -22.40 1.31 -10.64
CA THR A 107 -22.42 0.26 -11.68
C THR A 107 -21.07 0.16 -12.38
N THR A 108 -20.32 1.27 -12.43
CA THR A 108 -18.97 1.30 -12.97
C THR A 108 -17.95 0.99 -11.87
N VAL A 109 -17.14 -0.05 -12.09
CA VAL A 109 -16.04 -0.44 -11.20
C VAL A 109 -14.77 -0.62 -12.03
N PHE A 110 -13.66 -0.05 -11.60
CA PHE A 110 -12.35 -0.30 -12.20
C PHE A 110 -11.58 -1.32 -11.38
N LEU A 111 -10.80 -2.14 -12.06
CA LEU A 111 -9.97 -3.20 -11.51
C LEU A 111 -8.59 -3.12 -12.15
N ALA A 112 -7.52 -3.04 -11.36
CA ALA A 112 -6.18 -3.40 -11.80
C ALA A 112 -5.88 -4.85 -11.42
N ALA A 113 -5.28 -5.59 -12.34
CA ALA A 113 -4.73 -6.91 -12.05
C ALA A 113 -3.40 -7.07 -12.75
N GLY A 114 -2.44 -7.69 -12.08
CA GLY A 114 -1.09 -7.88 -12.59
C GLY A 114 -0.04 -7.55 -11.54
N ASN A 115 0.96 -8.42 -11.45
CA ASN A 115 2.23 -8.20 -10.81
C ASN A 115 3.27 -9.14 -11.46
N SER A 116 4.45 -9.27 -10.86
CA SER A 116 5.52 -10.16 -11.31
C SER A 116 4.98 -11.53 -11.74
N PHE A 117 5.35 -11.95 -12.96
CA PHE A 117 4.99 -13.25 -13.57
C PHE A 117 3.50 -13.49 -13.85
N SER A 118 2.64 -12.46 -13.73
CA SER A 118 1.21 -12.60 -14.03
C SER A 118 0.96 -12.84 -15.52
N ALA A 119 0.05 -13.74 -15.85
CA ALA A 119 -0.27 -14.09 -17.23
C ALA A 119 -1.14 -13.03 -17.95
N ASN A 120 -2.02 -12.33 -17.22
CA ASN A 120 -3.01 -11.41 -17.78
C ASN A 120 -3.04 -10.05 -17.06
N PRO A 121 -1.90 -9.33 -16.99
CA PRO A 121 -1.88 -8.00 -16.40
C PRO A 121 -2.73 -7.02 -17.23
N GLY A 122 -3.41 -6.09 -16.57
CA GLY A 122 -4.29 -5.13 -17.25
C GLY A 122 -5.12 -4.29 -16.30
N ILE A 123 -5.81 -3.31 -16.89
CA ILE A 123 -6.87 -2.54 -16.23
C ILE A 123 -8.19 -2.96 -16.88
N TYR A 124 -9.19 -3.21 -16.06
CA TYR A 124 -10.50 -3.70 -16.46
C TYR A 124 -11.59 -2.78 -15.92
N ARG A 125 -12.76 -2.82 -16.57
CA ARG A 125 -13.95 -2.08 -16.18
C ARG A 125 -15.16 -2.98 -16.14
N SER A 126 -15.93 -2.88 -15.08
CA SER A 126 -17.29 -3.39 -14.97
C SER A 126 -18.30 -2.28 -15.29
N SER A 127 -19.45 -2.64 -15.85
CA SER A 127 -20.63 -1.78 -16.00
C SER A 127 -21.88 -2.38 -15.35
N ASP A 128 -21.70 -3.33 -14.43
CA ASP A 128 -22.77 -4.08 -13.76
C ASP A 128 -22.52 -4.23 -12.24
N GLY A 129 -21.77 -3.29 -11.65
CA GLY A 129 -21.49 -3.26 -10.22
C GLY A 129 -20.52 -4.37 -9.78
N GLY A 130 -19.59 -4.71 -10.68
CA GLY A 130 -18.52 -5.66 -10.45
C GLY A 130 -18.93 -7.13 -10.63
N ALA A 131 -20.03 -7.42 -11.33
CA ALA A 131 -20.43 -8.80 -11.63
C ALA A 131 -19.66 -9.39 -12.82
N THR A 132 -19.31 -8.55 -13.81
CA THR A 132 -18.42 -8.88 -14.92
C THR A 132 -17.46 -7.74 -15.22
N PHE A 133 -16.31 -8.05 -15.82
CA PHE A 133 -15.26 -7.09 -16.15
C PHE A 133 -14.76 -7.29 -17.57
N THR A 134 -14.50 -6.17 -18.27
CA THR A 134 -13.93 -6.12 -19.62
C THR A 134 -12.62 -5.35 -19.59
N GLN A 135 -11.58 -5.87 -20.25
CA GLN A 135 -10.28 -5.21 -20.31
C GLN A 135 -10.35 -3.89 -21.08
N LEU A 136 -9.66 -2.87 -20.58
CA LEU A 136 -9.45 -1.59 -21.24
C LEU A 136 -8.10 -1.62 -21.96
N THR A 137 -8.08 -1.17 -23.21
CA THR A 137 -6.85 -1.20 -24.05
C THR A 137 -6.53 0.13 -24.72
N ALA A 138 -7.50 1.04 -24.85
CA ALA A 138 -7.33 2.30 -25.56
C ALA A 138 -6.39 3.26 -24.81
N GLY A 139 -5.17 3.42 -25.33
CA GLY A 139 -4.15 4.31 -24.76
C GLY A 139 -3.45 3.79 -23.50
N LEU A 140 -3.68 2.51 -23.15
CA LEU A 140 -2.98 1.80 -22.08
C LEU A 140 -1.91 0.86 -22.68
N PRO A 141 -0.87 0.50 -21.91
CA PRO A 141 0.05 -0.56 -22.29
C PRO A 141 -0.69 -1.88 -22.55
N SER A 142 -0.26 -2.65 -23.54
CA SER A 142 -0.85 -3.96 -23.85
C SER A 142 -0.55 -5.02 -22.78
N THR A 143 0.50 -4.81 -21.99
CA THR A 143 0.93 -5.64 -20.85
C THR A 143 1.88 -4.83 -19.96
N TYR A 144 2.15 -5.33 -18.75
CA TYR A 144 3.17 -4.83 -17.83
C TYR A 144 3.56 -5.94 -16.83
N SER A 145 4.77 -5.88 -16.27
CA SER A 145 5.31 -6.89 -15.35
C SER A 145 5.34 -6.49 -13.87
N GLY A 146 5.01 -5.23 -13.54
CA GLY A 146 4.77 -4.74 -12.19
C GLY A 146 3.29 -4.67 -11.88
N LYS A 147 2.86 -3.72 -11.04
CA LYS A 147 1.43 -3.50 -10.73
C LYS A 147 0.89 -2.19 -11.31
N ALA A 148 -0.43 -2.04 -11.21
CA ALA A 148 -1.12 -0.79 -11.48
C ALA A 148 -2.01 -0.40 -10.29
N MET A 149 -2.08 0.89 -10.01
CA MET A 149 -2.92 1.49 -8.97
C MET A 149 -3.71 2.66 -9.56
N LEU A 150 -4.96 2.85 -9.13
CA LEU A 150 -5.89 3.83 -9.71
C LEU A 150 -6.50 4.75 -8.65
N ASP A 151 -6.81 5.98 -9.05
CA ASP A 151 -7.70 6.85 -8.29
C ASP A 151 -8.60 7.69 -9.21
N ILE A 152 -9.78 8.06 -8.73
CA ILE A 152 -10.81 8.79 -9.48
C ILE A 152 -11.14 10.09 -8.75
N CYS A 153 -11.14 11.21 -9.48
CA CYS A 153 -11.56 12.49 -8.92
C CYS A 153 -13.06 12.44 -8.60
N ARG A 154 -13.44 12.62 -7.33
CA ARG A 154 -14.83 12.51 -6.86
C ARG A 154 -15.77 13.47 -7.55
N ASP A 155 -15.38 14.74 -7.64
CA ASP A 155 -16.24 15.81 -8.14
C ASP A 155 -16.17 15.91 -9.68
N ASN A 156 -15.22 15.22 -10.30
CA ASN A 156 -15.17 14.99 -11.74
C ASN A 156 -14.79 13.53 -12.08
N PRO A 157 -15.74 12.58 -11.98
CA PRO A 157 -15.46 11.14 -12.11
C PRO A 157 -15.15 10.68 -13.53
N ASN A 158 -15.03 11.61 -14.49
CA ASN A 158 -14.45 11.33 -15.80
C ASN A 158 -12.92 11.37 -15.78
N ILE A 159 -12.33 12.03 -14.78
CA ILE A 159 -10.89 12.10 -14.56
C ILE A 159 -10.46 10.92 -13.70
N ILE A 160 -9.61 10.08 -14.27
CA ILE A 160 -9.07 8.89 -13.62
C ILE A 160 -7.57 8.87 -13.84
N TYR A 161 -6.81 8.60 -12.80
CA TYR A 161 -5.37 8.40 -12.88
C TYR A 161 -5.03 6.93 -12.69
N ALA A 162 -3.97 6.48 -13.35
CA ALA A 162 -3.38 5.16 -13.15
C ALA A 162 -1.85 5.28 -13.08
N SER A 163 -1.28 4.86 -11.95
CA SER A 163 0.16 4.64 -11.80
C SER A 163 0.46 3.23 -12.28
N ILE A 164 1.26 3.07 -13.32
CA ILE A 164 1.56 1.76 -13.93
C ILE A 164 3.08 1.55 -13.94
N ALA A 165 3.53 0.34 -13.60
CA ALA A 165 4.95 0.00 -13.59
C ALA A 165 5.24 -1.38 -14.22
N GLU A 166 6.45 -1.49 -14.76
CA GLU A 166 7.13 -2.79 -14.88
C GLU A 166 7.67 -3.21 -13.51
N GLN A 167 8.19 -4.42 -13.41
CA GLN A 167 8.76 -4.91 -12.15
C GLN A 167 9.78 -3.92 -11.56
N LEU A 168 10.79 -3.51 -12.33
CA LEU A 168 11.90 -2.69 -11.81
C LEU A 168 11.91 -1.24 -12.32
N THR A 169 10.89 -0.80 -13.06
CA THR A 169 10.85 0.56 -13.64
C THR A 169 9.42 1.05 -13.78
N GLY A 170 9.18 2.35 -13.59
CA GLY A 170 7.91 2.98 -13.92
C GLY A 170 7.59 2.94 -15.41
N LEU A 171 6.35 2.58 -15.76
CA LEU A 171 5.80 2.87 -17.10
C LEU A 171 5.22 4.29 -17.14
N GLY A 172 4.81 4.83 -16.00
CA GLY A 172 4.45 6.24 -15.84
C GLY A 172 3.04 6.44 -15.29
N LEU A 173 2.63 7.71 -15.30
CA LEU A 173 1.31 8.14 -14.89
C LEU A 173 0.42 8.29 -16.12
N PHE A 174 -0.71 7.59 -16.10
CA PHE A 174 -1.73 7.63 -17.14
C PHE A 174 -2.95 8.38 -16.64
N LYS A 175 -3.61 9.11 -17.53
CA LYS A 175 -4.85 9.87 -17.25
C LYS A 175 -5.91 9.52 -18.27
N SER A 176 -7.13 9.29 -17.80
CA SER A 176 -8.34 9.34 -18.61
C SER A 176 -9.11 10.61 -18.29
N VAL A 177 -9.75 11.20 -19.31
CA VAL A 177 -10.63 12.38 -19.17
C VAL A 177 -12.07 12.10 -19.59
N ASN A 178 -12.39 10.84 -19.88
CA ASN A 178 -13.67 10.42 -20.43
C ASN A 178 -14.19 9.14 -19.74
N GLY A 179 -13.90 8.98 -18.44
CA GLY A 179 -14.39 7.87 -17.62
C GLY A 179 -13.79 6.52 -18.01
N GLY A 180 -12.51 6.50 -18.40
CA GLY A 180 -11.76 5.29 -18.72
C GLY A 180 -11.96 4.77 -20.14
N ASN A 181 -12.64 5.50 -21.03
CA ASN A 181 -12.82 5.08 -22.43
C ASN A 181 -11.54 5.20 -23.26
N ASN A 182 -10.72 6.21 -22.99
CA ASN A 182 -9.37 6.36 -23.54
C ASN A 182 -8.42 6.90 -22.47
N TRP A 183 -7.15 6.51 -22.56
CA TRP A 183 -6.09 6.91 -21.66
C TRP A 183 -4.95 7.59 -22.42
N THR A 184 -4.18 8.39 -21.71
CA THR A 184 -2.96 9.03 -22.21
C THR A 184 -1.89 8.94 -21.13
N GLN A 185 -0.68 8.52 -21.49
CA GLN A 185 0.49 8.67 -20.62
C GLN A 185 0.82 10.16 -20.52
N ILE A 186 0.64 10.75 -19.34
CA ILE A 186 0.83 12.18 -19.11
C ILE A 186 2.21 12.51 -18.52
N ASN A 187 2.86 11.53 -17.90
CA ASN A 187 4.18 11.68 -17.29
C ASN A 187 4.92 10.34 -17.24
N SER A 188 6.23 10.37 -17.46
CA SER A 188 7.11 9.20 -17.50
C SER A 188 8.19 9.19 -16.42
N THR A 189 8.08 10.04 -15.40
CA THR A 189 8.98 10.01 -14.24
C THR A 189 8.87 8.66 -13.54
N ASP A 190 10.01 8.02 -13.32
CA ASP A 190 10.11 6.76 -12.56
C ASP A 190 10.23 7.07 -11.07
N TYR A 191 9.10 7.22 -10.40
CA TYR A 191 9.03 7.39 -8.94
C TYR A 191 9.04 6.05 -8.18
N GLN A 192 8.86 4.93 -8.89
CA GLN A 192 8.87 3.58 -8.33
C GLN A 192 10.30 3.10 -8.03
N THR A 193 11.30 3.50 -8.84
CA THR A 193 12.74 3.24 -8.63
C THR A 193 13.04 1.78 -8.21
N TYR A 194 13.09 0.85 -9.17
CA TYR A 194 13.31 -0.59 -8.94
C TYR A 194 12.19 -1.33 -8.18
N GLN A 195 11.13 -0.65 -7.74
CA GLN A 195 10.08 -1.21 -6.88
C GLN A 195 8.68 -1.16 -7.49
N GLY A 196 8.58 -1.20 -8.82
CA GLY A 196 7.29 -1.19 -9.52
C GLY A 196 6.41 -2.44 -9.30
N TRP A 197 6.99 -3.52 -8.77
CA TRP A 197 6.24 -4.69 -8.29
C TRP A 197 5.75 -4.55 -6.84
N TYR A 198 6.32 -3.61 -6.07
CA TYR A 198 6.22 -3.56 -4.60
C TYR A 198 5.43 -2.33 -4.13
N SER A 199 6.04 -1.14 -4.20
CA SER A 199 5.55 0.08 -3.54
C SER A 199 5.36 1.22 -4.55
N HIS A 200 4.10 1.51 -4.86
CA HIS A 200 3.68 2.75 -5.50
C HIS A 200 2.15 2.88 -5.45
N ASP A 201 1.67 4.11 -5.59
CA ASP A 201 0.25 4.46 -5.64
C ASP A 201 0.05 5.85 -6.26
N VAL A 202 -1.20 6.22 -6.51
CA VAL A 202 -1.61 7.56 -6.92
C VAL A 202 -2.87 7.96 -6.16
N SER A 203 -2.97 9.23 -5.74
CA SER A 203 -4.23 9.80 -5.26
C SER A 203 -4.46 11.20 -5.80
N VAL A 204 -5.64 11.43 -6.34
CA VAL A 204 -6.12 12.74 -6.83
C VAL A 204 -6.96 13.43 -5.75
N ASN A 205 -6.88 14.76 -5.67
CA ASN A 205 -7.76 15.52 -4.81
C ASN A 205 -9.22 15.39 -5.31
N PRO A 206 -10.19 15.05 -4.42
CA PRO A 206 -11.58 14.83 -4.78
C PRO A 206 -12.25 16.03 -5.43
N SER A 207 -11.85 17.25 -5.06
CA SER A 207 -12.44 18.52 -5.51
C SER A 207 -11.59 19.27 -6.54
N ASP A 208 -10.34 18.84 -6.74
CA ASP A 208 -9.38 19.45 -7.67
C ASP A 208 -8.66 18.37 -8.47
N ALA A 209 -9.12 18.14 -9.70
CA ALA A 209 -8.59 17.10 -10.57
C ALA A 209 -7.13 17.34 -11.02
N ASP A 210 -6.60 18.54 -10.82
CA ASP A 210 -5.23 18.89 -11.18
C ASP A 210 -4.24 18.75 -10.00
N ASN A 211 -4.76 18.69 -8.77
CA ASN A 211 -3.96 18.46 -7.57
C ASN A 211 -3.91 16.97 -7.24
N LEU A 212 -2.73 16.36 -7.34
CA LEU A 212 -2.56 14.94 -7.03
C LEU A 212 -1.18 14.64 -6.45
N VAL A 213 -1.11 13.51 -5.76
CA VAL A 213 0.12 12.92 -5.25
C VAL A 213 0.31 11.54 -5.88
N THR A 214 1.57 11.17 -6.11
CA THR A 214 1.97 9.80 -6.45
C THR A 214 3.22 9.43 -5.69
N CYS A 215 3.46 8.15 -5.47
CA CYS A 215 4.53 7.70 -4.61
C CYS A 215 5.22 6.46 -5.13
N GLY A 216 6.44 6.23 -4.65
CA GLY A 216 7.14 4.95 -4.71
C GLY A 216 8.09 4.87 -3.52
N ILE A 217 9.40 5.01 -3.74
CA ILE A 217 10.35 5.18 -2.63
C ILE A 217 10.07 6.50 -1.90
N ASP A 218 9.89 7.59 -2.67
CA ASP A 218 9.54 8.91 -2.18
C ASP A 218 8.17 9.35 -2.73
N MET A 219 7.64 10.46 -2.21
CA MET A 219 6.40 11.06 -2.70
C MET A 219 6.66 12.24 -3.62
N TRP A 220 5.80 12.35 -4.63
CA TRP A 220 5.78 13.39 -5.65
C TRP A 220 4.41 14.07 -5.67
N HIS A 221 4.40 15.37 -5.91
CA HIS A 221 3.20 16.20 -5.96
C HIS A 221 3.07 16.91 -7.31
N SER A 222 1.82 17.14 -7.73
CA SER A 222 1.47 17.92 -8.92
C SER A 222 0.26 18.80 -8.64
N THR A 223 0.26 19.97 -9.28
CA THR A 223 -0.85 20.93 -9.31
C THR A 223 -1.33 21.24 -10.73
N ASP A 224 -0.93 20.42 -11.71
CA ASP A 224 -1.23 20.61 -13.14
C ASP A 224 -1.74 19.32 -13.80
N GLY A 225 -2.40 18.48 -13.00
CA GLY A 225 -3.02 17.25 -13.47
C GLY A 225 -2.02 16.20 -13.88
N GLY A 226 -0.85 16.21 -13.24
CA GLY A 226 0.21 15.23 -13.37
C GLY A 226 1.15 15.49 -14.54
N ALA A 227 1.03 16.63 -15.24
CA ALA A 227 1.95 16.96 -16.33
C ALA A 227 3.38 17.15 -15.80
N ASN A 228 3.52 17.85 -14.67
CA ASN A 228 4.76 17.95 -13.93
C ASN A 228 4.62 17.30 -12.55
N LEU A 229 5.61 16.48 -12.18
CA LEU A 229 5.74 15.88 -10.86
C LEU A 229 6.97 16.48 -10.17
N THR A 230 6.79 16.98 -8.95
CA THR A 230 7.88 17.48 -8.12
C THR A 230 8.04 16.58 -6.89
N GLN A 231 9.21 15.97 -6.71
CA GLN A 231 9.53 15.25 -5.49
C GLN A 231 9.51 16.26 -4.35
N ASN A 232 8.70 16.00 -3.34
CA ASN A 232 8.61 16.88 -2.19
C ASN A 232 8.90 16.16 -0.89
N ARG A 233 8.88 14.82 -0.84
CA ARG A 233 9.27 14.01 0.33
C ARG A 233 10.60 13.30 0.14
N TYR A 234 11.30 13.11 1.25
CA TYR A 234 12.67 12.58 1.25
C TYR A 234 12.86 11.63 2.42
N TRP A 235 12.90 10.33 2.12
CA TRP A 235 13.06 9.28 3.14
C TRP A 235 14.36 9.36 3.95
N TYR A 236 15.41 9.96 3.38
CA TYR A 236 16.71 10.06 4.03
C TYR A 236 16.77 11.18 5.09
N LEU A 237 15.72 11.99 5.25
CA LEU A 237 15.64 13.05 6.28
C LEU A 237 15.25 12.54 7.68
N TRP A 238 15.26 11.22 7.88
CA TRP A 238 14.94 10.59 9.15
C TRP A 238 15.86 11.05 10.28
N ASP A 239 15.27 11.40 11.43
CA ASP A 239 15.97 11.66 12.68
C ASP A 239 16.36 10.38 13.46
N PHE A 240 17.66 10.18 13.72
CA PHE A 240 18.22 9.08 14.52
C PHE A 240 18.40 9.50 15.99
N ASN A 241 17.30 9.92 16.63
CA ASN A 241 17.27 10.34 18.03
C ASN A 241 16.12 9.66 18.80
N ASP A 242 15.79 10.17 19.98
CA ASP A 242 14.65 9.72 20.77
C ASP A 242 13.35 9.95 20.00
N THR A 243 12.75 8.85 19.51
CA THR A 243 11.42 8.92 18.89
C THR A 243 10.37 9.01 19.99
N THR A 244 10.01 10.23 20.37
CA THR A 244 8.92 10.46 21.32
C THR A 244 7.62 9.86 20.78
N VAL A 245 6.85 9.21 21.65
CA VAL A 245 5.57 8.63 21.29
C VAL A 245 4.64 9.71 20.71
N GLY A 246 4.38 9.64 19.41
CA GLY A 246 3.53 10.57 18.68
C GLY A 246 4.20 11.91 18.34
N GLY A 247 5.52 12.03 18.54
CA GLY A 247 6.28 13.18 18.07
C GLY A 247 6.82 12.99 16.65
N PRO A 248 7.47 14.04 16.09
CA PRO A 248 8.02 13.98 14.75
C PRO A 248 9.19 13.00 14.67
N GLU A 249 9.24 12.23 13.58
CA GLU A 249 10.34 11.30 13.26
C GLU A 249 11.35 11.93 12.28
N GLY A 250 11.16 13.22 11.97
CA GLY A 250 11.97 13.99 11.05
C GLY A 250 11.35 15.37 10.83
N PRO A 251 11.92 16.21 9.96
CA PRO A 251 11.28 17.45 9.52
C PRO A 251 9.95 17.17 8.79
N ALA A 252 9.16 18.21 8.53
CA ALA A 252 7.83 18.08 7.91
C ALA A 252 7.87 17.48 6.49
N ASP A 253 9.05 17.46 5.85
CA ASP A 253 9.33 16.85 4.55
C ASP A 253 9.90 15.43 4.59
N TYR A 254 10.01 14.85 5.79
CA TYR A 254 10.29 13.45 5.99
C TYR A 254 9.01 12.60 5.91
N VAL A 255 9.10 11.53 5.11
CA VAL A 255 8.19 10.37 5.12
C VAL A 255 9.10 9.16 4.90
N HIS A 256 8.92 8.08 5.66
CA HIS A 256 9.74 6.88 5.48
C HIS A 256 9.56 6.28 4.07
N ALA A 257 10.63 5.67 3.54
CA ALA A 257 10.66 5.03 2.23
C ALA A 257 9.59 3.94 2.05
N ASP A 258 9.40 3.55 0.78
CA ASP A 258 8.60 2.42 0.34
C ASP A 258 7.11 2.61 0.66
N ILE A 259 6.49 3.54 -0.07
CA ILE A 259 5.11 3.96 0.13
C ILE A 259 4.18 3.05 -0.69
N HIS A 260 3.39 2.25 0.02
CA HIS A 260 2.52 1.21 -0.54
C HIS A 260 1.12 1.69 -0.90
N ARG A 261 0.59 2.65 -0.14
CA ARG A 261 -0.78 3.14 -0.29
C ARG A 261 -0.90 4.60 0.13
N ILE A 262 -1.69 5.35 -0.62
CA ILE A 262 -2.17 6.68 -0.26
C ILE A 262 -3.67 6.55 0.04
N VAL A 263 -4.07 6.90 1.26
CA VAL A 263 -5.48 6.90 1.66
C VAL A 263 -5.92 8.31 1.96
N ARG A 264 -6.96 8.79 1.28
CA ARG A 264 -7.52 10.12 1.53
C ARG A 264 -8.67 10.07 2.53
N HIS A 265 -8.77 11.11 3.36
CA HIS A 265 -9.84 11.22 4.33
C HIS A 265 -11.20 11.42 3.61
N PRO A 266 -12.26 10.69 3.98
CA PRO A 266 -13.51 10.67 3.20
C PRO A 266 -14.36 11.96 3.32
N GLN A 267 -14.05 12.84 4.27
CA GLN A 267 -14.75 14.13 4.46
C GLN A 267 -13.83 15.35 4.43
N ASP A 268 -12.53 15.15 4.22
CA ASP A 268 -11.57 16.25 4.14
C ASP A 268 -10.63 15.99 2.98
N ASP A 269 -10.85 16.74 1.91
CA ASP A 269 -10.17 16.56 0.64
C ASP A 269 -8.67 16.86 0.75
N ASN A 270 -8.20 17.57 1.79
CA ASN A 270 -6.79 17.87 2.01
C ASN A 270 -6.07 16.88 2.92
N THR A 271 -6.79 16.06 3.67
CA THR A 271 -6.16 15.11 4.58
C THR A 271 -5.83 13.81 3.85
N ILE A 272 -4.54 13.44 3.81
CA ILE A 272 -4.07 12.16 3.26
C ILE A 272 -3.18 11.41 4.26
N TYR A 273 -3.18 10.09 4.14
CA TYR A 273 -2.36 9.17 4.90
C TYR A 273 -1.49 8.37 3.92
N LEU A 274 -0.22 8.19 4.27
CA LEU A 274 0.70 7.32 3.56
C LEU A 274 0.97 6.10 4.44
N ALA A 275 0.82 4.91 3.87
CA ALA A 275 1.26 3.66 4.48
C ALA A 275 2.60 3.26 3.86
N THR A 276 3.62 3.11 4.71
CA THR A 276 5.00 2.84 4.31
C THR A 276 5.60 1.73 5.16
N ASP A 277 6.78 1.22 4.79
CA ASP A 277 7.49 0.21 5.61
C ASP A 277 7.87 0.75 7.01
N GLY A 278 7.93 2.08 7.18
CA GLY A 278 8.16 2.76 8.44
C GLY A 278 6.89 3.08 9.25
N GLY A 279 5.71 2.75 8.74
CA GLY A 279 4.43 2.97 9.41
C GLY A 279 3.52 3.95 8.67
N VAL A 280 2.82 4.81 9.41
CA VAL A 280 1.79 5.70 8.86
C VAL A 280 2.19 7.16 9.02
N PHE A 281 2.09 7.92 7.95
CA PHE A 281 2.32 9.37 7.93
C PHE A 281 1.05 10.09 7.50
N ARG A 282 0.74 11.24 8.09
CA ARG A 282 -0.45 12.03 7.78
C ARG A 282 -0.08 13.44 7.34
N SER A 283 -0.80 13.94 6.34
CA SER A 283 -0.81 15.33 5.91
C SER A 283 -2.21 15.91 6.03
N PHE A 284 -2.30 17.21 6.30
CA PHE A 284 -3.54 18.00 6.33
C PHE A 284 -3.62 19.03 5.19
N ASP A 285 -2.65 19.01 4.27
CA ASP A 285 -2.45 20.03 3.25
C ASP A 285 -2.17 19.43 1.86
N SER A 286 -2.84 18.30 1.56
CA SER A 286 -2.71 17.56 0.29
C SER A 286 -1.28 17.08 0.00
N GLY A 287 -0.50 16.80 1.04
CA GLY A 287 0.82 16.20 0.93
C GLY A 287 1.99 17.18 0.88
N LEU A 288 1.80 18.44 1.30
CA LEU A 288 2.87 19.45 1.34
C LEU A 288 3.70 19.36 2.63
N SER A 289 3.09 18.91 3.74
CA SER A 289 3.73 18.62 5.02
C SER A 289 3.18 17.33 5.64
N PHE A 290 4.01 16.61 6.40
CA PHE A 290 3.63 15.37 7.06
C PHE A 290 4.07 15.29 8.51
N GLU A 291 3.33 14.48 9.28
CA GLU A 291 3.65 14.05 10.63
C GLU A 291 3.49 12.52 10.76
N GLY A 292 4.31 11.91 11.62
CA GLY A 292 4.23 10.48 11.91
C GLY A 292 3.01 10.14 12.80
N CYS A 293 2.35 9.02 12.51
CA CYS A 293 1.22 8.48 13.27
C CYS A 293 1.59 7.21 14.06
N ASN A 294 2.88 7.01 14.34
CA ASN A 294 3.40 5.74 14.85
C ASN A 294 3.36 5.59 16.38
N GLY A 295 3.07 6.66 17.12
CA GLY A 295 3.21 6.71 18.59
C GLY A 295 2.43 5.66 19.39
N SER A 296 1.35 5.11 18.85
CA SER A 296 0.56 4.04 19.51
C SER A 296 0.35 2.82 18.60
N TYR A 297 1.09 2.79 17.49
CA TYR A 297 0.94 1.78 16.46
C TYR A 297 2.00 0.71 16.63
N HIS A 298 1.58 -0.47 17.10
CA HIS A 298 2.46 -1.59 17.44
C HIS A 298 2.55 -2.60 16.28
N THR A 299 3.12 -2.20 15.15
CA THR A 299 3.36 -3.09 13.99
C THR A 299 4.83 -3.39 13.74
N GLN A 300 5.71 -2.91 14.61
CA GLN A 300 7.16 -3.14 14.49
C GLN A 300 7.51 -4.60 14.76
N GLN A 301 8.33 -5.16 13.90
CA GLN A 301 8.90 -6.49 14.06
C GLN A 301 10.42 -6.39 14.23
N PHE A 302 10.92 -6.83 15.38
CA PHE A 302 12.34 -7.11 15.53
C PHE A 302 12.67 -8.38 14.73
N TYR A 303 13.67 -8.28 13.86
CA TYR A 303 14.15 -9.43 13.08
C TYR A 303 15.05 -10.31 13.97
N ALA A 304 16.12 -10.89 13.39
CA ALA A 304 16.86 -11.99 14.00
C ALA A 304 17.46 -11.72 15.39
N ASN A 305 17.60 -10.46 15.84
CA ASN A 305 18.26 -10.15 17.11
C ASN A 305 17.52 -9.08 17.93
N PHE A 306 17.15 -9.48 19.14
CA PHE A 306 16.74 -8.63 20.25
C PHE A 306 17.55 -9.04 21.48
N SER A 307 18.14 -8.08 22.19
CA SER A 307 18.98 -8.32 23.35
C SER A 307 18.59 -7.40 24.50
N CYS A 308 18.64 -7.92 25.72
CA CYS A 308 18.47 -7.13 26.95
C CYS A 308 19.76 -7.19 27.77
N SER A 309 20.07 -6.12 28.49
CA SER A 309 21.23 -6.10 29.38
C SER A 309 21.03 -7.07 30.55
N ALA A 310 22.10 -7.79 30.91
CA ALA A 310 22.12 -8.66 32.08
C ALA A 310 22.20 -7.88 33.40
N SER A 311 22.64 -6.61 33.36
CA SER A 311 22.84 -5.77 34.54
C SER A 311 21.83 -4.63 34.66
N ASP A 312 21.05 -4.36 33.62
CA ASP A 312 20.05 -3.30 33.57
C ASP A 312 18.79 -3.79 32.85
N SER A 313 17.72 -4.05 33.61
CA SER A 313 16.46 -4.53 33.06
C SER A 313 15.74 -3.50 32.18
N LEU A 314 16.15 -2.23 32.21
CA LEU A 314 15.59 -1.16 31.40
C LEU A 314 16.36 -0.95 30.09
N PHE A 315 17.45 -1.68 29.87
CA PHE A 315 18.24 -1.58 28.66
C PHE A 315 17.98 -2.76 27.72
N ALA A 316 17.44 -2.47 26.53
CA ALA A 316 17.31 -3.46 25.45
C ALA A 316 17.62 -2.85 24.09
N ILE A 317 17.96 -3.68 23.11
CA ILE A 317 18.30 -3.27 21.76
C ILE A 317 17.81 -4.31 20.75
N GLY A 318 17.26 -3.87 19.63
CA GLY A 318 16.84 -4.76 18.56
C GLY A 318 16.87 -4.10 17.19
N GLY A 319 17.25 -4.87 16.17
CA GLY A 319 17.23 -4.44 14.78
C GLY A 319 15.88 -4.72 14.11
N MET A 320 15.38 -3.76 13.33
CA MET A 320 14.21 -3.91 12.47
C MET A 320 14.65 -3.87 11.01
N GLN A 321 14.01 -4.69 10.17
CA GLN A 321 14.22 -4.58 8.72
C GLN A 321 13.77 -3.19 8.27
N ASP A 322 14.63 -2.52 7.49
CA ASP A 322 14.44 -1.21 6.86
C ASP A 322 14.13 -0.03 7.81
N ASN A 323 13.89 -0.32 9.10
CA ASN A 323 13.43 0.62 10.12
C ASN A 323 14.46 0.82 11.27
N ALA A 324 15.75 0.78 10.93
CA ALA A 324 16.90 1.02 11.81
C ALA A 324 16.99 0.09 13.04
N THR A 325 17.88 0.41 13.98
CA THR A 325 17.97 -0.25 15.28
C THR A 325 17.28 0.62 16.32
N ALA A 326 16.47 0.01 17.20
CA ALA A 326 15.88 0.70 18.34
C ALA A 326 16.55 0.28 19.66
N VAL A 327 16.80 1.28 20.50
CA VAL A 327 17.36 1.14 21.84
C VAL A 327 16.29 1.56 22.86
N TYR A 328 15.99 0.64 23.77
CA TYR A 328 15.16 0.88 24.94
C TYR A 328 16.05 1.22 26.13
N GLU A 329 15.73 2.31 26.82
CA GLU A 329 16.44 2.81 28.01
C GLU A 329 15.42 3.11 29.14
N GLY A 330 14.31 2.37 29.19
CA GLY A 330 13.28 2.51 30.23
C GLY A 330 12.15 3.50 29.91
N ASN A 331 12.16 4.15 28.75
CA ASN A 331 11.14 5.11 28.30
C ASN A 331 10.25 4.51 27.20
N PRO A 332 8.93 4.81 27.16
CA PRO A 332 8.06 4.54 26.01
C PRO A 332 8.61 4.96 24.65
N GLY A 333 9.37 6.06 24.56
CA GLY A 333 10.08 6.46 23.33
C GLY A 333 11.40 5.71 23.20
N TRP A 334 11.52 4.83 22.21
CA TRP A 334 12.76 4.12 21.93
C TRP A 334 13.65 4.99 21.06
N ARG A 335 14.95 5.03 21.37
CA ARG A 335 15.93 5.80 20.61
C ARG A 335 16.30 5.05 19.34
N ARG A 336 16.26 5.74 18.19
CA ARG A 336 16.72 5.18 16.90
C ARG A 336 18.21 5.41 16.74
N VAL A 337 18.93 4.41 16.25
CA VAL A 337 20.36 4.52 15.95
C VAL A 337 20.68 3.93 14.57
N ILE A 338 21.67 4.51 13.90
CA ILE A 338 22.14 4.09 12.57
C ILE A 338 22.62 2.63 12.59
N GLY A 339 22.26 1.88 11.53
CA GLY A 339 22.50 0.46 11.35
C GLY A 339 21.23 -0.37 11.60
N GLY A 340 20.97 -1.44 10.84
CA GLY A 340 19.77 -2.25 11.09
C GLY A 340 19.30 -3.23 10.01
N MET A 341 19.69 -3.08 8.74
CA MET A 341 19.37 -4.13 7.75
C MET A 341 20.13 -5.42 8.11
N ASP A 342 19.41 -6.41 8.63
CA ASP A 342 19.89 -7.77 8.88
C ASP A 342 21.21 -7.87 9.69
N PHE A 343 21.38 -7.06 10.74
CA PHE A 343 22.61 -7.14 11.53
C PHE A 343 22.61 -8.31 12.54
N GLN A 344 23.71 -9.08 12.58
CA GLN A 344 24.01 -10.03 13.66
C GLN A 344 24.69 -9.32 14.82
N LEU A 345 24.00 -9.19 15.95
CA LEU A 345 24.60 -8.68 17.18
C LEU A 345 25.18 -9.86 18.00
N GLN A 346 26.50 -9.98 18.03
CA GLN A 346 27.19 -10.73 19.09
C GLN A 346 27.67 -9.76 20.15
N LEU A 347 27.04 -9.78 21.32
CA LEU A 347 27.54 -9.05 22.48
C LEU A 347 28.78 -9.79 23.00
N ILE A 348 29.98 -9.36 22.58
CA ILE A 348 31.24 -9.87 23.16
C ILE A 348 31.51 -9.08 24.43
N LEU A 349 31.32 -9.73 25.59
CA LEU A 349 31.73 -9.19 26.88
C LEU A 349 33.25 -9.28 27.02
N PRO A 350 33.94 -8.29 27.62
CA PRO A 350 35.27 -8.51 28.17
C PRO A 350 35.15 -9.53 29.31
N THR A 351 35.78 -10.69 29.14
CA THR A 351 36.01 -11.62 30.25
C THR A 351 36.82 -10.90 31.32
N ILE A 352 36.18 -10.58 32.45
CA ILE A 352 36.89 -10.22 33.67
C ILE A 352 37.62 -11.49 34.12
N ARG A 353 38.96 -11.40 34.18
CA ARG A 353 39.83 -12.46 34.71
C ARG A 353 39.68 -12.63 36.21
#